data_AF-A0A679KGW9-F1
#
_entry.id   AF-A0A679KGW9-F1
#
_cell.length_a   1.000
_cell.length_b   1.000
_cell.length_c   1.000
_cell.angle_alpha   90.00
_cell.angle_beta   90.00
_cell.angle_gamma   90.00
#
_symmetry.space_group_name_H-M   'P 1'
#
loop_
_entity.id
_entity.type
_entity.pdbx_description
1 polymer ?
#
loop_
_entity_poly.entity_id
_entity_poly.type
_entity_poly.pdbx_seq_one_letter_code
_entity_poly.pdbx_strand_id
1 'polypeptide(L)' 'MPRRPTITQAAISRAVKGAPAAGLKVGRVEIDGGRIVIHSGNDVRQEPASDFDAWRAKRDAR' A
#
# COMPACT_ATOMS: atom_id res chain seq x y z
N MET A 1 3.42 26.69 17.85
CA MET A 1 2.72 25.57 17.18
C MET A 1 3.74 24.59 16.64
N PRO A 2 3.70 23.29 17.00
CA PRO A 2 4.56 22.29 16.37
C PRO A 2 4.23 22.22 14.87
N ARG A 3 5.24 22.33 14.01
CA ARG A 3 5.07 22.23 12.56
C ARG A 3 4.65 20.80 12.22
N ARG A 4 3.54 20.65 11.50
CA ARG A 4 3.11 19.34 11.01
C ARG A 4 4.20 18.78 10.08
N PRO A 5 4.68 17.55 10.28
CA PRO A 5 5.69 16.98 9.40
C PRO A 5 5.15 16.87 7.98
N THR A 6 5.85 17.48 7.02
CA THR A 6 5.50 17.41 5.60
C THR A 6 6.20 16.21 4.98
N ILE A 7 5.43 15.26 4.45
CA ILE A 7 6.01 14.20 3.62
C ILE A 7 6.39 14.81 2.29
N THR A 8 7.67 14.66 1.93
CA THR A 8 8.22 15.17 0.67
C THR A 8 8.33 14.04 -0.36
N GLN A 9 8.36 14.41 -1.65
CA GLN A 9 8.64 13.48 -2.73
C GLN A 9 9.99 12.77 -2.55
N ALA A 10 10.99 13.46 -1.99
CA ALA A 10 12.29 12.89 -1.69
C ALA A 10 12.19 11.80 -0.60
N ALA A 11 11.36 12.02 0.44
CA ALA A 11 11.11 11.02 1.47
C ALA A 11 10.39 9.79 0.90
N ILE A 12 9.39 9.99 0.04
CA ILE A 12 8.70 8.91 -0.67
C ILE A 12 9.70 8.12 -1.53
N SER A 13 10.49 8.80 -2.34
CA SER A 13 11.47 8.17 -3.23
C SER A 13 12.50 7.35 -2.44
N ARG A 14 12.96 7.86 -1.31
CA ARG A 14 13.88 7.14 -0.42
C ARG A 14 13.23 5.88 0.14
N ALA A 15 12.01 5.98 0.65
CA ALA A 15 11.31 4.84 1.26
C ALA A 15 11.02 3.74 0.23
N VAL A 16 10.47 4.11 -0.93
CA VAL A 16 10.08 3.18 -1.99
C VAL A 16 11.29 2.50 -2.64
N LYS A 17 12.43 3.20 -2.79
CA LYS A 17 13.66 2.60 -3.34
C LYS A 17 14.46 1.83 -2.29
N GLY A 18 14.44 2.30 -1.04
CA GLY A 18 15.16 1.69 0.07
C GLY A 18 14.60 0.33 0.46
N ALA A 19 13.27 0.16 0.42
CA ALA A 19 12.64 -1.11 0.78
C ALA A 19 13.11 -2.30 -0.10
N PRO A 20 13.07 -2.23 -1.44
CA PRO A 20 13.64 -3.28 -2.30
C PRO A 20 15.14 -3.45 -2.14
N ALA A 21 15.90 -2.36 -1.96
CA ALA A 21 17.34 -2.44 -1.72
C ALA A 21 17.68 -3.17 -0.40
N ALA A 22 16.76 -3.15 0.56
CA ALA A 22 16.83 -3.91 1.81
C ALA A 22 16.20 -5.31 1.71
N GLY A 23 15.83 -5.78 0.51
CA GLY A 23 15.25 -7.10 0.28
C GLY A 23 13.74 -7.21 0.54
N LEU A 24 13.04 -6.10 0.78
CA LEU A 24 11.59 -6.10 0.97
C LEU A 24 10.87 -6.02 -0.38
N LYS A 25 9.98 -6.98 -0.64
CA LYS A 25 9.05 -6.91 -1.77
C LYS A 25 7.93 -5.92 -1.46
N VAL A 26 7.93 -4.76 -2.11
CA VAL A 26 6.91 -3.71 -1.92
C VAL A 26 5.65 -4.10 -2.70
N GLY A 27 4.53 -4.28 -2.01
CA GLY A 27 3.21 -4.54 -2.63
C GLY A 27 2.28 -3.33 -2.59
N ARG A 28 2.29 -2.56 -1.50
CA ARG A 28 1.50 -1.33 -1.37
C ARG A 28 2.24 -0.28 -0.57
N VAL A 29 2.04 0.99 -0.95
CA VAL A 29 2.56 2.15 -0.22
C VAL A 29 1.38 3.06 0.13
N GLU A 30 1.26 3.41 1.41
CA GLU A 30 0.23 4.31 1.93
C GLU A 30 0.86 5.51 2.64
N ILE A 31 0.14 6.63 2.66
CA ILE A 31 0.51 7.80 3.45
C ILE A 31 -0.58 7.98 4.51
N ASP A 32 -0.21 7.81 5.77
CA ASP A 32 -1.12 7.95 6.91
C ASP A 32 -0.48 8.84 7.98
N GLY A 33 -1.21 9.90 8.38
CA GLY A 33 -0.82 10.72 9.54
C GLY A 33 0.58 11.34 9.50
N GLY A 34 1.21 11.46 8.33
CA GLY A 34 2.61 11.92 8.21
C GLY A 34 3.66 10.80 8.22
N ARG A 35 3.24 9.54 8.10
CA ARG A 35 4.09 8.37 7.93
C ARG A 35 3.96 7.83 6.51
N ILE A 36 5.05 7.26 6.01
CA ILE A 36 5.06 6.45 4.79
C ILE A 36 4.98 5.00 5.28
N VAL A 37 3.88 4.31 4.98
CA VAL A 37 3.66 2.91 5.35
C VAL A 37 3.93 2.05 4.12
N ILE A 38 4.86 1.11 4.23
CA ILE A 38 5.19 0.16 3.17
C ILE A 38 4.70 -1.21 3.60
N HIS A 39 3.75 -1.77 2.85
CA HIS A 39 3.30 -3.14 3.03
C HIS A 39 4.21 -4.04 2.19
N SER A 40 5.02 -4.85 2.88
CA SER A 40 5.84 -5.86 2.23
C SER A 40 5.15 -7.21 2.22
N GLY A 41 5.07 -7.82 1.05
CA GLY A 41 4.44 -9.13 0.86
C GLY A 41 4.40 -9.50 -0.62
N ASN A 42 4.15 -10.77 -0.92
CA ASN A 42 3.60 -11.08 -2.24
C ASN A 42 2.24 -10.37 -2.33
N ASP A 43 1.91 -9.80 -3.49
CA ASP A 43 0.54 -9.42 -3.80
C ASP A 43 -0.35 -10.64 -3.52
N VAL A 44 -0.88 -10.70 -2.31
CA VAL A 44 -2.04 -11.53 -2.03
C VAL A 44 -3.14 -10.74 -2.68
N ARG A 45 -3.29 -10.97 -3.99
CA ARG A 45 -4.56 -10.77 -4.67
C ARG A 45 -5.56 -11.38 -3.70
N GLN A 46 -6.37 -10.54 -3.06
CA GLN A 46 -7.38 -11.04 -2.13
C GLN A 46 -8.28 -11.90 -3.00
N GLU A 47 -8.04 -13.21 -2.99
CA GLU A 47 -9.00 -14.16 -3.51
C GLU A 47 -10.29 -13.88 -2.76
N PRO A 48 -11.41 -13.73 -3.48
CA PRO A 48 -12.68 -13.48 -2.83
C PRO A 48 -12.88 -14.52 -1.73
N ALA A 49 -13.10 -14.06 -0.50
CA ALA A 49 -13.19 -14.93 0.66
C ALA A 49 -14.38 -15.91 0.57
N SER A 50 -15.31 -15.65 -0.37
CA SER A 50 -16.45 -16.49 -0.71
C SER A 50 -16.89 -16.28 -2.17
N ASP A 51 -17.68 -17.22 -2.69
CA ASP A 51 -18.36 -17.09 -3.99
C ASP A 51 -19.24 -15.84 -4.08
N PHE A 52 -19.79 -15.40 -2.94
CA PHE A 52 -20.56 -14.17 -2.84
C PHE A 52 -19.69 -12.93 -3.06
N ASP A 53 -18.49 -12.88 -2.46
CA ASP A 53 -17.54 -11.79 -2.69
C ASP A 53 -17.05 -11.77 -4.15
N ALA A 54 -16.87 -12.95 -4.75
CA ALA A 54 -16.47 -13.09 -6.14
C ALA A 54 -17.55 -12.59 -7.11
N TRP A 55 -18.81 -12.87 -6.81
CA TRP A 55 -19.95 -12.32 -7.55
C TRP A 55 -20.04 -10.81 -7.38
N ARG A 56 -19.99 -10.29 -6.16
CA ARG A 56 -20.10 -8.85 -5.85
C ARG A 56 -19.01 -8.01 -6.52
N ALA A 57 -17.81 -8.57 -6.68
CA ALA A 57 -16.69 -7.90 -7.33
C ALA A 57 -16.86 -7.74 -8.86
N LYS A 58 -17.84 -8.41 -9.49
CA LYS A 58 -18.10 -8.27 -10.93
C LYS A 58 -18.78 -6.94 -11.24
N ARG A 59 -18.41 -6.33 -12.37
CA ARG A 59 -18.94 -5.03 -12.85
C ARG A 59 -20.47 -5.03 -13.01
N ASP A 60 -21.06 -6.20 -13.22
CA ASP A 60 -22.47 -6.39 -13.52
C ASP A 60 -23.26 -7.05 -12.36
N ALA A 61 -22.68 -7.11 -11.16
CA ALA A 61 -23.42 -7.51 -9.98
C ALA A 61 -24.47 -6.43 -9.64
N ARG A 62 -25.74 -6.76 -9.83
CA ARG A 62 -26.90 -5.93 -9.53
C ARG A 62 -27.91 -6.74 -8.75
#